data_AF-A0A3C2CHG6-F1
#
_entry.id   AF-A0A3C2CHG6-F1
#
_cell.length_a   1.000
_cell.length_b   1.000
_cell.length_c   1.000
_cell.angle_alpha   90.00
_cell.angle_beta   90.00
_cell.angle_gamma   90.00
#
_symmetry.space_group_name_H-M   'P 1'
#
loop_
_entity.id
_entity.type
_entity.pdbx_description
1 polymer ?
#
loop_
_entity_poly.entity_id
_entity_poly.type
_entity_poly.pdbx_seq_one_letter_code
_entity_poly.pdbx_strand_id
1 'polypeptide(L)'
;MNHAQIAKEALNMRLATLPSNITNELLLDTRKAGELLAACGDPSVDKAIRNLGDTWQEAGLPPETIEGPWTEKQIKDLILVGGNELLDILDELVNGITRCKIH
;
A
#
# COMPACT_ATOMS: atom_id res chain seq x y z
N MET A 1 3.37 13.82 -2.40
CA MET A 1 2.84 12.55 -1.86
C MET A 1 1.33 12.54 -1.95
N ASN A 2 0.82 11.99 -3.05
CA ASN A 2 -0.57 11.68 -3.26
C ASN A 2 -0.90 10.36 -2.52
N HIS A 3 -1.45 10.47 -1.31
CA HIS A 3 -1.78 9.32 -0.46
C HIS A 3 -2.69 8.31 -1.15
N ALA A 4 -3.63 8.76 -2.00
CA ALA A 4 -4.53 7.87 -2.73
C ALA A 4 -3.77 7.00 -3.74
N GLN A 5 -2.83 7.60 -4.49
CA GLN A 5 -2.02 6.85 -5.45
C GLN A 5 -1.06 5.89 -4.76
N ILE A 6 -0.42 6.32 -3.66
CA ILE A 6 0.47 5.48 -2.87
C ILE A 6 -0.28 4.28 -2.30
N ALA A 7 -1.44 4.52 -1.67
CA ALA A 7 -2.27 3.45 -1.13
C ALA A 7 -2.74 2.49 -2.22
N LYS A 8 -3.12 2.99 -3.40
CA LYS A 8 -3.48 2.16 -4.55
C LYS A 8 -2.34 1.23 -4.98
N GLU A 9 -1.12 1.74 -5.13
CA GLU A 9 0.02 0.92 -5.56
C GLU A 9 0.46 -0.09 -4.47
N ALA A 10 0.39 0.31 -3.21
CA ALA A 10 0.60 -0.60 -2.08
C ALA A 10 -0.41 -1.76 -2.09
N LEU A 11 -1.69 -1.47 -2.32
CA LEU A 11 -2.73 -2.49 -2.44
C LEU A 11 -2.53 -3.39 -3.67
N ASN A 12 -2.11 -2.83 -4.82
CA ASN A 12 -1.75 -3.62 -6.00
C ASN A 12 -0.63 -4.61 -5.67
N MET A 13 0.43 -4.15 -5.01
CA MET A 13 1.54 -5.01 -4.58
C MET A 13 1.05 -6.10 -3.63
N ARG A 14 0.27 -5.74 -2.60
CA ARG A 14 -0.20 -6.72 -1.61
C ARG A 14 -1.05 -7.81 -2.26
N LEU A 15 -1.99 -7.44 -3.13
CA LEU A 15 -2.80 -8.40 -3.88
C LEU A 15 -1.96 -9.30 -4.78
N ALA A 16 -0.90 -8.80 -5.42
CA ALA A 16 0.01 -9.60 -6.23
C ALA A 16 0.80 -10.64 -5.41
N THR A 17 1.00 -10.40 -4.10
CA THR A 17 1.67 -11.35 -3.19
C THR A 17 0.72 -12.34 -2.52
N LEU A 18 -0.60 -12.12 -2.63
CA LEU A 18 -1.58 -13.00 -2.01
C LEU A 18 -1.83 -14.26 -2.86
N PRO A 19 -2.12 -15.40 -2.21
CA PRO A 19 -2.59 -16.60 -2.90
C PRO A 19 -3.82 -16.31 -3.77
N SER A 20 -3.85 -16.91 -4.97
CA SER A 20 -4.89 -16.66 -5.98
C SER A 20 -6.32 -17.06 -5.57
N ASN A 21 -6.47 -17.90 -4.56
CA ASN A 21 -7.77 -18.20 -3.95
C ASN A 21 -8.31 -17.05 -3.09
N ILE A 22 -7.45 -16.21 -2.50
CA ILE A 22 -7.84 -15.06 -1.67
C ILE A 22 -8.18 -13.85 -2.56
N THR A 23 -7.44 -13.63 -3.64
CA THR A 23 -7.69 -12.51 -4.56
C THR A 23 -8.99 -12.64 -5.34
N ASN A 24 -9.49 -13.85 -5.60
CA ASN A 24 -10.79 -14.05 -6.26
C ASN A 24 -11.99 -13.66 -5.37
N GLU A 25 -11.85 -13.71 -4.05
CA GLU A 25 -12.88 -13.23 -3.10
C GLU A 25 -12.78 -11.71 -2.89
N LEU A 26 -11.56 -11.17 -2.91
CA LEU A 26 -11.28 -9.73 -2.92
C LEU A 26 -11.22 -9.20 -4.37
N LEU A 27 -12.36 -9.11 -5.05
CA LEU A 27 -12.50 -8.21 -6.21
C LEU A 27 -12.41 -6.75 -5.72
N LEU A 28 -11.19 -6.34 -5.35
CA LEU A 28 -10.88 -5.05 -4.79
C LEU A 28 -10.44 -4.10 -5.91
N ASP A 29 -11.27 -3.09 -6.21
CA ASP A 29 -10.87 -1.94 -7.02
C ASP A 29 -9.89 -1.09 -6.18
N THR A 30 -8.58 -1.34 -6.37
CA THR A 30 -7.51 -0.70 -5.59
C THR A 30 -7.47 0.81 -5.76
N ARG A 31 -7.96 1.34 -6.90
CA ARG A 31 -8.08 2.78 -7.11
C ARG A 31 -9.12 3.38 -6.18
N LYS A 32 -10.34 2.82 -6.17
CA LYS A 32 -11.40 3.29 -5.25
C LYS A 32 -11.00 3.10 -3.78
N ALA A 33 -10.31 2.00 -3.47
CA ALA A 33 -9.81 1.74 -2.13
C ALA A 33 -8.76 2.77 -1.70
N GLY A 34 -7.82 3.13 -2.58
CA GLY A 34 -6.84 4.18 -2.31
C GLY A 34 -7.50 5.56 -2.10
N GLU A 35 -8.47 5.91 -2.93
CA GLU A 35 -9.28 7.15 -2.78
C GLU A 35 -10.00 7.17 -1.41
N LEU A 36 -10.62 6.05 -1.02
CA LEU A 36 -11.29 5.90 0.27
C LEU A 36 -10.31 6.07 1.45
N LEU A 37 -9.18 5.37 1.40
CA LEU A 37 -8.15 5.40 2.44
C LEU A 37 -7.57 6.80 2.65
N ALA A 38 -7.36 7.53 1.56
CA ALA A 38 -6.87 8.91 1.62
C ALA A 38 -7.92 9.90 2.16
N ALA A 39 -9.21 9.62 1.98
CA ALA A 39 -10.29 10.54 2.35
C ALA A 39 -10.83 10.32 3.77
N CYS A 40 -10.75 9.09 4.32
CA CYS A 40 -11.40 8.76 5.60
C CYS A 40 -10.72 9.37 6.84
N GLY A 41 -9.47 9.83 6.73
CA GLY A 41 -8.74 10.46 7.85
C GLY A 41 -8.40 9.49 8.98
N ASP A 42 -8.28 8.19 8.69
CA ASP A 42 -7.85 7.19 9.67
C ASP A 42 -6.35 7.39 10.00
N PRO A 43 -5.98 7.69 11.27
CA PRO A 43 -4.61 7.99 11.63
C PRO A 43 -3.63 6.83 11.42
N SER A 44 -4.10 5.59 11.52
CA SER A 44 -3.27 4.40 11.29
C SER A 44 -2.97 4.22 9.82
N VAL A 45 -3.93 4.54 8.94
CA VAL A 45 -3.73 4.58 7.48
C VAL A 45 -2.70 5.64 7.11
N ASP A 46 -2.83 6.87 7.63
CA ASP A 46 -1.88 7.94 7.38
C ASP A 46 -0.46 7.58 7.86
N LYS A 47 -0.36 6.89 9.01
CA LYS A 47 0.91 6.39 9.51
C LYS A 47 1.49 5.32 8.60
N ALA A 48 0.69 4.35 8.15
CA ALA A 48 1.13 3.31 7.23
C ALA A 48 1.66 3.90 5.91
N ILE A 49 0.98 4.91 5.34
CA ILE A 49 1.43 5.59 4.12
C ILE A 49 2.76 6.32 4.33
N ARG A 50 2.96 6.99 5.48
CA ARG A 50 4.25 7.62 5.81
C ARG A 50 5.37 6.60 5.97
N ASN A 51 5.14 5.55 6.75
CA ASN A 51 6.11 4.47 6.95
C ASN A 51 6.49 3.81 5.62
N LEU A 52 5.53 3.59 4.71
CA LEU A 52 5.80 3.10 3.37
C LEU A 52 6.72 4.05 2.59
N GLY A 53 6.52 5.36 2.70
CA GLY A 53 7.39 6.38 2.12
C GLY A 53 8.80 6.41 2.70
N ASP A 54 8.94 6.10 3.99
CA ASP A 54 10.24 5.97 4.65
C ASP A 54 10.97 4.72 4.14
N THR A 55 10.30 3.55 4.16
CA THR A 55 10.86 2.30 3.61
C THR A 55 11.23 2.43 2.13
N TRP A 56 10.45 3.18 1.34
CA TRP A 56 10.75 3.47 -0.07
C TRP A 56 12.08 4.22 -0.24
N GLN A 57 12.30 5.24 0.60
CA GLN A 57 13.55 6.01 0.59
C GLN A 57 14.73 5.18 1.12
N GLU A 58 14.53 4.36 2.14
CA GLU A 58 15.54 3.44 2.67
C GLU A 58 15.97 2.39 1.63
N ALA A 59 15.04 1.97 0.77
CA ALA A 59 15.33 1.13 -0.41
C ALA A 59 16.13 1.87 -1.51
N GLY A 60 16.45 3.15 -1.31
CA GLY A 60 17.18 3.99 -2.28
C GLY A 60 16.35 4.35 -3.51
N LEU A 61 15.02 4.23 -3.42
CA LEU A 61 14.12 4.51 -4.54
C LEU A 61 13.76 6.01 -4.58
N PRO A 62 13.64 6.61 -5.78
CA PRO A 62 13.33 8.04 -5.88
C PRO A 62 11.93 8.36 -5.33
N PRO A 63 11.77 9.35 -4.43
CA PRO A 63 10.49 9.69 -3.81
C PRO A 63 9.38 10.01 -4.80
N GLU A 64 9.70 10.62 -5.93
CA GLU A 64 8.76 10.98 -6.99
C GLU A 64 8.13 9.77 -7.70
N THR A 65 8.74 8.58 -7.56
CA THR A 65 8.26 7.37 -8.24
C THR A 65 7.26 6.56 -7.42
N ILE A 66 7.10 6.84 -6.12
CA ILE A 66 6.22 6.08 -5.21
C ILE A 66 4.73 6.18 -5.59
N GLU A 67 4.34 7.27 -6.26
CA GLU A 67 2.95 7.51 -6.69
C GLU A 67 2.61 6.83 -8.03
N GLY A 68 3.63 6.39 -8.78
CA GLY A 68 3.46 5.74 -10.08
C GLY A 68 3.40 4.22 -9.96
N PRO A 69 3.09 3.50 -11.05
CA PRO A 69 3.14 2.04 -11.07
C PRO A 69 4.52 1.52 -10.66
N TRP A 70 4.56 0.60 -9.71
CA TRP A 70 5.81 0.02 -9.23
C TRP A 70 6.28 -1.12 -10.13
N THR A 71 7.55 -1.08 -10.50
CA THR A 71 8.21 -2.15 -11.25
C THR A 71 8.54 -3.34 -10.35
N GLU A 72 8.75 -4.52 -10.94
CA GLU A 72 9.20 -5.70 -10.19
C GLU A 72 10.50 -5.46 -9.43
N LYS A 73 11.41 -4.63 -9.98
CA LYS A 73 12.66 -4.30 -9.32
C LYS A 73 12.42 -3.47 -8.05
N GLN A 74 11.62 -2.41 -8.16
CA GLN A 74 11.25 -1.58 -7.00
C GLN A 74 10.57 -2.40 -5.91
N ILE A 75 9.67 -3.32 -6.28
CA ILE A 75 9.01 -4.22 -5.33
C ILE A 75 10.03 -5.12 -4.64
N LYS A 76 10.99 -5.70 -5.37
CA LYS A 76 12.06 -6.53 -4.78
C LYS A 76 12.95 -5.74 -3.84
N ASP A 77 13.36 -4.53 -4.21
CA ASP A 77 14.19 -3.65 -3.39
C ASP A 77 13.44 -3.26 -2.11
N LEU A 78 12.14 -2.97 -2.21
CA LEU A 78 11.28 -2.66 -1.07
C LEU A 78 11.12 -3.85 -0.12
N ILE A 79 10.89 -5.06 -0.64
CA ILE A 79 10.80 -6.30 0.16
C ILE A 79 12.12 -6.58 0.88
N LEU A 80 13.25 -6.39 0.19
CA LEU A 80 14.58 -6.65 0.73
C LEU A 80 14.88 -5.76 1.95
N VAL A 81 14.48 -4.49 1.90
CA VAL A 81 14.74 -3.52 2.98
C VAL A 81 13.66 -3.56 4.06
N GLY A 82 12.39 -3.59 3.67
CA GLY A 82 11.27 -3.47 4.61
C GLY A 82 10.88 -4.77 5.33
N GLY A 83 11.24 -5.95 4.78
CA GLY A 83 11.02 -7.24 5.44
C GLY A 83 9.59 -7.42 5.99
N ASN A 84 9.48 -7.79 7.27
CA ASN A 84 8.19 -7.99 7.93
C ASN A 84 7.44 -6.67 8.18
N GLU A 85 8.15 -5.57 8.41
CA GLU A 85 7.51 -4.27 8.67
C GLU A 85 6.75 -3.78 7.43
N LEU A 86 7.27 -4.06 6.23
CA LEU A 86 6.54 -3.80 4.98
C LEU A 86 5.22 -4.58 4.93
N LEU A 87 5.19 -5.84 5.36
CA LEU A 87 3.96 -6.63 5.39
C LEU A 87 2.95 -6.03 6.36
N ASP A 88 3.38 -5.61 7.55
CA ASP A 88 2.52 -4.96 8.54
C ASP A 88 1.93 -3.64 8.01
N ILE A 89 2.76 -2.84 7.31
CA ILE A 89 2.31 -1.62 6.63
C ILE A 89 1.23 -1.93 5.59
N LEU A 90 1.46 -2.94 4.74
CA LEU A 90 0.51 -3.33 3.70
C LEU A 90 -0.80 -3.88 4.29
N ASP A 91 -0.71 -4.69 5.34
CA ASP A 91 -1.88 -5.26 6.02
C ASP A 91 -2.68 -4.18 6.76
N GLU A 92 -2.03 -3.15 7.31
CA GLU A 92 -2.71 -2.00 7.89
C GLU A 92 -3.55 -1.24 6.84
N LEU A 93 -3.04 -1.08 5.61
CA LEU A 93 -3.81 -0.48 4.51
C LEU A 93 -5.01 -1.35 4.12
N VAL A 94 -4.85 -2.67 4.08
CA VAL A 94 -5.97 -3.60 3.81
C VAL A 94 -7.03 -3.51 4.90
N ASN A 95 -6.62 -3.52 6.17
CA ASN A 95 -7.52 -3.40 7.32
C ASN A 95 -8.22 -2.03 7.36
N GLY A 96 -7.50 -0.96 6.97
CA GLY A 96 -8.02 0.38 6.84
C GLY A 96 -9.23 0.46 5.90
N ILE A 97 -9.29 -0.35 4.85
CA ILE A 97 -10.44 -0.36 3.92
C ILE A 97 -11.72 -0.70 4.66
N THR A 98 -11.68 -1.70 5.54
CA THR A 98 -12.86 -2.12 6.31
C THR A 98 -13.26 -1.04 7.30
N ARG A 99 -12.30 -0.42 8.01
CA ARG A 99 -12.59 0.66 8.97
C ARG A 99 -13.18 1.88 8.28
N CYS A 100 -12.62 2.29 7.14
CA CYS A 100 -13.06 3.45 6.38
C CYS A 100 -14.39 3.25 5.64
N LYS A 101 -14.84 2.00 5.42
CA LYS A 101 -16.18 1.71 4.89
C LYS A 101 -17.31 1.85 5.92
N ILE A 102 -16.98 1.86 7.22
CA ILE A 102 -17.97 1.89 8.32
C ILE A 102 -18.37 3.34 8.67
N HIS A 103 -17.93 4.35 7.91
CA HIS A 103 -18.26 5.76 8.10
C HIS A 103 -19.13 6.31 6.97
#